data_AF-A0A1V2PXV1-F1
#
_entry.id   AF-A0A1V2PXV1-F1
#
_cell.length_a   1.000
_cell.length_b   1.000
_cell.length_c   1.000
_cell.angle_alpha   90.00
_cell.angle_beta   90.00
_cell.angle_gamma   90.00
#
_symmetry.space_group_name_H-M   'P 1'
#
loop_
_entity.id
_entity.type
_entity.pdbx_description
1 polymer ?
#
loop_
_entity_poly.entity_id
_entity_poly.type
_entity_poly.pdbx_seq_one_letter_code
_entity_poly.pdbx_strand_id
1 'polypeptide(L)'
;MVLSAAALLREYGAAATSIDRVLAHSGAPRGSVYHHFPGGRAQLIDEAVALDAAIVDHAVHEDAVRTTAIELAHAQAGKAGPTLGTIKSRMYAPALEALRDKDTPLG
;
A
#
# COMPACT_ATOMS: atom_id res chain seq x y z
N MET A 1 9.10 -6.33 11.33
CA MET A 1 10.52 -6.20 10.88
C MET A 1 10.85 -4.81 10.35
N VAL A 2 10.11 -4.24 9.39
CA VAL A 2 10.40 -2.89 8.84
C VAL A 2 10.40 -1.80 9.91
N LEU A 3 9.38 -1.78 10.80
CA LEU A 3 9.32 -0.85 11.94
C LEU A 3 10.56 -0.94 12.85
N SER A 4 10.99 -2.17 13.15
CA SER A 4 12.18 -2.45 13.96
C SER A 4 13.47 -2.00 13.25
N ALA A 5 13.56 -2.20 11.94
CA ALA A 5 14.67 -1.71 11.12
C ALA A 5 14.70 -0.16 11.11
N ALA A 6 13.55 0.49 10.94
CA ALA A 6 13.45 1.95 10.97
C ALA A 6 13.86 2.52 12.34
N ALA A 7 13.46 1.89 13.44
CA ALA A 7 13.89 2.29 14.78
C ALA A 7 15.41 2.20 14.96
N LEU A 8 16.01 1.06 14.58
CA LEU A 8 17.46 0.84 14.68
C LEU A 8 18.26 1.76 13.74
N LEU A 9 17.74 2.05 12.55
CA LEU A 9 18.34 3.00 11.61
C LEU A 9 18.42 4.40 12.20
N ARG A 10 17.33 4.84 12.85
CA ARG A 10 17.24 6.17 13.43
C ARG A 10 18.12 6.35 14.66
N GLU A 11 18.34 5.27 15.42
CA GLU A 11 19.14 5.27 16.64
C GLU A 11 20.64 5.03 16.39
N TYR A 12 20.99 4.13 15.46
CA TYR A 12 22.37 3.65 15.27
C TYR A 12 22.91 3.80 13.84
N GLY A 13 22.08 4.24 12.89
CA GLY A 13 22.45 4.36 11.48
C GLY A 13 22.50 3.02 10.73
N ALA A 14 22.71 3.13 9.41
CA ALA A 14 22.67 1.98 8.49
C ALA A 14 23.75 0.93 8.79
N ALA A 15 24.98 1.36 9.11
CA ALA A 15 26.10 0.45 9.37
C ALA A 15 25.85 -0.50 10.54
N ALA A 16 25.13 -0.04 11.58
CA ALA A 16 24.87 -0.80 12.80
C ALA A 16 23.54 -1.56 12.79
N THR A 17 22.76 -1.46 11.71
CA THR A 17 21.47 -2.15 11.53
C THR A 17 21.68 -3.42 10.71
N SER A 18 22.00 -4.53 11.39
CA SER A 18 22.14 -5.86 10.79
C SER A 18 20.83 -6.64 10.85
N ILE A 19 20.68 -7.64 9.97
CA ILE A 19 19.51 -8.56 9.98
C ILE A 19 19.35 -9.21 11.36
N ASP A 20 20.43 -9.69 11.97
CA ASP A 20 20.38 -10.33 13.29
C ASP A 20 19.87 -9.38 14.37
N ARG A 21 20.28 -8.11 14.31
CA ARG A 21 19.82 -7.08 15.25
C ARG A 21 18.35 -6.73 15.04
N VAL A 22 17.89 -6.67 13.77
CA VAL A 22 16.47 -6.45 13.46
C VAL A 22 15.63 -7.64 13.92
N LEU A 23 16.10 -8.87 13.72
CA LEU A 23 15.43 -10.07 14.22
C LEU A 23 15.33 -10.06 15.75
N ALA A 24 16.43 -9.77 16.44
CA ALA A 24 16.46 -9.66 17.90
C ALA A 24 15.50 -8.56 18.41
N HIS A 25 15.45 -7.41 17.73
CA HIS A 25 14.57 -6.30 18.12
C HIS A 25 13.09 -6.55 17.77
N SER A 26 12.81 -7.24 16.67
CA SER A 26 11.44 -7.51 16.20
C SER A 26 10.81 -8.77 16.80
N GLY A 27 11.61 -9.65 17.41
CA GLY A 27 11.17 -10.97 17.89
C GLY A 27 10.83 -11.96 16.77
N ALA A 28 11.14 -11.63 15.52
CA ALA A 28 10.84 -12.50 14.38
C ALA A 28 11.81 -13.71 14.33
N PRO A 29 11.33 -14.89 13.88
CA PRO A 29 12.19 -16.04 13.60
C PRO A 29 13.25 -15.72 12.53
N ARG A 30 14.45 -16.33 12.63
CA ARG A 30 15.53 -16.15 11.63
C ARG A 30 15.08 -16.46 10.20
N GLY A 31 14.23 -17.47 10.02
CA GLY A 31 13.69 -17.85 8.71
C GLY A 31 12.79 -16.78 8.07
N SER A 32 12.17 -15.91 8.87
CA SER A 32 11.25 -14.89 8.36
C SER A 32 11.93 -13.85 7.49
N VAL A 33 13.23 -13.59 7.64
CA VAL A 33 13.91 -12.64 6.75
C VAL A 33 13.95 -13.15 5.31
N TYR A 34 14.31 -14.41 5.12
CA TYR A 34 14.48 -15.00 3.79
C TYR A 34 13.17 -15.12 3.01
N HIS A 35 12.04 -15.25 3.72
CA HIS A 35 10.72 -15.30 3.09
C HIS A 35 10.15 -13.92 2.79
N HIS A 36 10.39 -12.92 3.66
CA HIS A 36 9.76 -11.60 3.53
C HIS A 36 10.62 -10.56 2.84
N PHE A 37 11.94 -10.73 2.87
CA PHE A 37 12.92 -9.84 2.25
C PHE A 37 13.85 -10.67 1.36
N PRO A 38 13.38 -11.17 0.20
CA PRO A 38 14.22 -11.92 -0.74
C PRO A 38 15.42 -11.11 -1.25
N GLY A 39 15.30 -9.78 -1.30
CA GLY A 39 16.41 -8.83 -1.54
C GLY A 39 17.33 -8.62 -0.33
N GLY A 40 17.10 -9.33 0.77
CA GLY A 40 17.93 -9.36 1.95
C GLY A 40 17.98 -8.03 2.71
N ARG A 41 19.17 -7.71 3.25
CA ARG A 41 19.38 -6.51 4.09
C ARG A 41 19.11 -5.22 3.33
N ALA A 42 19.48 -5.13 2.06
CA ALA A 42 19.30 -3.91 1.28
C ALA A 42 17.81 -3.56 1.18
N GLN A 43 16.97 -4.54 0.79
CA GLN A 43 15.52 -4.37 0.73
C GLN A 43 14.93 -3.94 2.08
N LEU A 44 15.35 -4.59 3.18
CA LEU A 44 14.88 -4.25 4.52
C LEU A 44 15.22 -2.80 4.92
N ILE A 45 16.40 -2.30 4.53
CA ILE A 45 16.82 -0.92 4.79
C ILE A 45 16.05 0.06 3.91
N ASP A 46 15.87 -0.24 2.62
CA ASP A 46 15.12 0.62 1.70
C ASP A 46 13.67 0.79 2.14
N GLU A 47 13.00 -0.30 2.51
CA GLU A 47 11.63 -0.26 3.04
C GLU A 47 11.53 0.52 4.35
N ALA A 48 12.54 0.41 5.22
CA ALA A 48 12.59 1.15 6.47
C ALA A 48 12.80 2.66 6.26
N VAL A 49 13.61 3.06 5.27
CA VAL A 49 13.78 4.46 4.86
C VAL A 49 12.50 5.00 4.21
N ALA A 50 11.85 4.21 3.36
CA ALA A 50 10.57 4.60 2.74
C ALA A 50 9.46 4.80 3.78
N LEU A 51 9.46 3.99 4.84
CA LEU A 51 8.55 4.15 5.99
C LEU A 51 8.84 5.45 6.75
N ASP A 52 10.10 5.74 7.06
CA ASP A 52 10.49 6.98 7.78
C ASP A 52 10.19 8.24 6.96
N ALA A 53 10.30 8.15 5.63
CA ALA A 53 9.94 9.22 4.69
C ALA A 53 8.42 9.37 4.47
N ALA A 54 7.58 8.58 5.15
CA ALA A 54 6.13 8.51 4.97
C ALA A 54 5.68 8.26 3.51
N ILE A 55 6.54 7.62 2.71
CA ILE A 55 6.21 7.17 1.35
C ILE A 55 5.34 5.92 1.41
N VAL A 56 5.57 5.07 2.42
CA VAL A 56 4.82 3.85 2.70
C VAL A 56 4.14 3.99 4.05
N ASP A 57 2.82 3.89 4.09
CA ASP A 57 2.03 4.02 5.32
C ASP A 57 2.07 2.73 6.16
N HIS A 58 1.99 1.56 5.49
CA HIS A 58 2.29 0.27 6.08
C HIS A 58 2.81 -0.72 5.03
N ALA A 59 3.66 -1.66 5.44
CA ALA A 59 4.09 -2.79 4.62
C ALA A 59 3.34 -4.06 5.05
N VAL A 60 2.82 -4.81 4.09
CA VAL A 60 2.13 -6.09 4.32
C VAL A 60 2.78 -7.21 3.51
N HIS A 61 2.58 -8.46 3.93
CA HIS A 61 3.01 -9.62 3.17
C HIS A 61 2.35 -9.66 1.80
N GLU A 62 3.09 -10.15 0.79
CA GLU A 62 2.62 -10.24 -0.60
C GLU A 62 1.24 -10.92 -0.70
N ASP A 63 1.09 -12.06 -0.01
CA ASP A 63 -0.15 -12.83 0.05
C ASP A 63 -1.34 -12.05 0.67
N ALA A 64 -1.05 -11.04 1.48
CA ALA A 64 -2.04 -10.19 2.15
C ALA A 64 -2.33 -8.88 1.40
N VAL A 65 -1.57 -8.53 0.35
CA VAL A 65 -1.69 -7.26 -0.38
C VAL A 65 -3.11 -7.08 -0.92
N ARG A 66 -3.66 -8.11 -1.58
CA ARG A 66 -5.00 -8.04 -2.20
C ARG A 66 -6.08 -7.75 -1.17
N THR A 67 -6.12 -8.52 -0.09
CA THR A 67 -7.15 -8.39 0.95
C THR A 67 -7.08 -7.02 1.61
N THR A 68 -5.87 -6.62 2.02
CA THR A 68 -5.62 -5.31 2.65
C THR A 68 -6.01 -4.15 1.74
N ALA A 69 -5.65 -4.22 0.44
CA ALA A 69 -6.00 -3.19 -0.52
C ALA A 69 -7.52 -3.04 -0.69
N ILE A 70 -8.26 -4.15 -0.71
CA ILE A 70 -9.73 -4.14 -0.79
C ILE A 70 -10.35 -3.50 0.46
N GLU A 71 -9.88 -3.87 1.65
CA GLU A 71 -10.38 -3.31 2.92
C GLU A 71 -10.14 -1.80 2.99
N LEU A 72 -8.93 -1.34 2.63
CA LEU A 72 -8.61 0.07 2.54
C LEU A 72 -9.50 0.79 1.51
N ALA A 73 -9.67 0.21 0.33
CA ALA A 73 -10.53 0.78 -0.71
C ALA A 73 -11.99 0.91 -0.26
N HIS A 74 -12.53 -0.12 0.41
CA HIS A 74 -13.89 -0.09 0.96
C HIS A 74 -14.06 1.02 2.00
N ALA A 75 -13.08 1.23 2.89
CA ALA A 75 -13.12 2.30 3.87
C ALA A 75 -13.11 3.70 3.23
N GLN A 76 -12.58 3.84 2.01
CA GLN A 76 -12.60 5.11 1.26
C GLN A 76 -13.78 5.25 0.30
N ALA A 77 -14.45 4.16 -0.09
CA ALA A 77 -15.48 4.15 -1.13
C ALA A 77 -16.66 5.11 -0.84
N GLY A 78 -17.03 5.30 0.43
CA GLY A 78 -18.10 6.22 0.82
C GLY A 78 -17.72 7.71 0.74
N LYS A 79 -16.43 8.05 0.78
CA LYS A 79 -15.97 9.44 0.93
C LYS A 79 -16.12 10.27 -0.34
N ALA A 80 -16.20 9.62 -1.49
CA ALA A 80 -16.32 10.29 -2.78
C ALA A 80 -17.71 10.13 -3.43
N GLY A 81 -18.65 9.43 -2.78
CA GLY A 81 -19.95 9.08 -3.37
C GLY A 81 -20.75 10.27 -3.92
N PRO A 82 -21.01 11.33 -3.13
CA PRO A 82 -21.76 12.50 -3.61
C PRO A 82 -21.03 13.29 -4.70
N THR A 83 -19.71 13.47 -4.57
CA THR A 83 -18.88 14.20 -5.54
C THR A 83 -18.79 13.46 -6.87
N LEU A 84 -18.50 12.16 -6.84
CA LEU A 84 -18.48 11.31 -8.04
C LEU A 84 -19.87 11.19 -8.66
N GLY A 85 -20.92 11.13 -7.85
CA GLY A 85 -22.31 11.18 -8.30
C GLY A 85 -22.61 12.47 -9.05
N THR A 86 -22.19 13.61 -8.51
CA THR A 86 -22.38 14.93 -9.12
C THR A 86 -21.57 15.08 -10.41
N ILE A 87 -20.31 14.63 -10.44
CA ILE A 87 -19.48 14.64 -11.65
C ILE A 87 -20.14 13.77 -12.71
N LYS A 88 -20.58 12.55 -12.37
CA LYS A 88 -21.21 11.65 -13.33
C LYS A 88 -22.51 12.22 -13.88
N SER A 89 -23.35 12.80 -13.03
CA SER A 89 -24.62 13.38 -13.44
C SER A 89 -24.46 14.65 -14.28
N ARG A 90 -23.40 15.44 -14.05
CA ARG A 90 -23.19 16.71 -14.77
C ARG A 90 -22.32 16.58 -16.01
N MET A 91 -21.22 15.83 -15.95
CA MET A 91 -20.30 15.69 -17.09
C MET A 91 -20.73 14.65 -18.10
N TYR A 92 -21.37 13.56 -17.66
CA TYR A 92 -21.79 12.47 -18.55
C TYR A 92 -23.29 12.48 -18.86
N ALA A 93 -24.05 13.50 -18.45
CA ALA A 93 -25.49 13.59 -18.72
C ALA A 93 -25.82 13.35 -20.22
N PRO A 94 -25.19 14.04 -21.18
CA PRO A 94 -25.48 13.82 -22.60
C PRO A 94 -25.10 12.42 -23.08
N ALA A 95 -23.98 11.88 -22.60
CA ALA A 95 -23.51 10.54 -22.98
C ALA A 95 -24.39 9.42 -22.40
N LEU A 96 -24.91 9.61 -21.18
CA LEU A 96 -25.83 8.68 -20.54
C LEU A 96 -27.23 8.73 -21.15
N GLU A 97 -27.67 9.90 -21.61
CA GLU A 97 -28.90 10.03 -22.42
C GLU A 97 -28.77 9.27 -23.74
N ALA A 98 -27.68 9.49 -24.48
CA ALA A 98 -27.42 8.78 -25.73
C ALA A 98 -27.34 7.25 -25.57
N LEU A 99 -26.78 6.76 -24.45
CA LEU A 99 -26.71 5.33 -24.14
C LEU A 99 -28.04 4.72 -23.66
N ARG A 100 -28.96 5.54 -23.13
CA ARG A 100 -30.27 5.11 -22.64
C ARG A 100 -31.34 5.15 -23.73
N ASP A 101 -31.12 5.96 -24.76
CA ASP A 101 -31.96 6.02 -25.92
C ASP A 101 -31.84 4.71 -26.73
N LYS A 102 -32.82 3.82 -26.55
CA LYS A 102 -32.89 2.52 -27.23
C LYS A 102 -33.35 2.63 -28.69
N ASP A 103 -33.78 3.80 -29.11
CA ASP A 103 -34.25 4.08 -30.47
C ASP A 103 -33.16 4.73 -31.34
N THR A 104 -31.97 4.98 -30.78
CA THR A 104 -30.80 5.39 -31.55
C THR A 104 -30.06 4.15 -32.07
N PRO A 105 -30.16 3.78 -33.36
CA PRO A 105 -29.34 2.71 -33.90
C PRO A 105 -27.90 3.22 -33.91
N LEU A 106 -27.03 2.56 -33.15
CA LEU A 106 -25.59 2.79 -33.26
C LEU A 106 -25.13 2.29 -34.63
N GLY A 107 -25.17 3.17 -35.64
CA GLY A 107 -24.51 3.01 -36.94
C GLY A 107 -24.95 1.83 -37.79
#